data_AF-A0A392T8G0-F1
#
_entry.id   AF-A0A392T8G0-F1
#
_cell.length_a   1.000
_cell.length_b   1.000
_cell.length_c   1.000
_cell.angle_alpha   90.00
_cell.angle_beta   90.00
_cell.angle_gamma   90.00
#
_symmetry.space_group_name_H-M   'P 1'
#
loop_
_entity.id
_entity.type
_entity.pdbx_description
1 polymer ?
#
loop_
_entity_poly.entity_id
_entity_poly.type
_entity_poly.pdbx_seq_one_letter_code
_entity_poly.pdbx_strand_id
1 'polypeptide(L)' 'VLDPLPANPTDQQRTTFREVQKKDNKAIFLIHQCVDAKVFEKIAYSTTFKDSWDILQKSYGGDAKVKEVKL' A
#
# COMPACT_ATOMS: atom_id res chain seq x y z
N VAL A 1 -0.19 6.91 -9.98
CA VAL A 1 0.83 7.94 -9.67
C VAL A 1 0.16 9.29 -9.83
N LEU A 2 0.21 10.16 -8.82
CA LEU A 2 -0.43 11.48 -8.85
C LEU A 2 0.32 12.37 -9.85
N ASP A 3 -0.40 13.01 -10.76
CA ASP A 3 0.24 13.89 -11.75
C ASP A 3 0.90 15.09 -11.05
N PRO A 4 2.12 15.48 -11.47
CA PRO A 4 2.81 16.63 -10.91
C PRO A 4 1.99 17.91 -11.14
N LEU A 5 2.04 18.80 -10.14
CA LEU A 5 1.36 20.10 -10.23
C LEU A 5 1.90 20.93 -11.40
N PRO A 6 1.04 21.72 -12.08
CA PRO A 6 1.47 22.64 -13.12
C PRO A 6 2.37 23.75 -12.57
N ALA A 7 3.13 24.45 -13.43
CA ALA A 7 4.15 25.43 -13.04
C ALA A 7 3.63 26.56 -12.12
N ASN A 8 2.37 27.00 -12.31
CA ASN A 8 1.69 27.97 -11.45
C ASN A 8 0.35 27.39 -10.96
N PRO A 9 0.36 26.56 -9.92
CA PRO A 9 -0.83 25.90 -9.44
C PRO A 9 -1.64 26.83 -8.54
N THR A 10 -2.97 26.80 -8.70
CA THR A 10 -3.90 27.52 -7.84
C THR A 10 -3.90 26.96 -6.42
N ASP A 11 -4.34 27.74 -5.43
CA ASP A 11 -4.42 27.29 -4.04
C ASP A 11 -5.33 26.07 -3.87
N GLN A 12 -6.38 25.98 -4.69
CA GLN A 12 -7.25 24.82 -4.75
C GLN A 12 -6.50 23.57 -5.25
N GLN A 13 -5.73 23.66 -6.34
CA GLN A 13 -4.91 22.55 -6.85
C GLN A 13 -3.88 22.08 -5.83
N ARG A 14 -3.21 23.01 -5.14
CA ARG A 14 -2.26 22.69 -4.07
C ARG A 14 -2.91 21.95 -2.91
N THR A 15 -4.12 22.37 -2.54
CA THR A 15 -4.86 21.75 -1.43
C THR A 15 -5.31 20.34 -1.79
N THR A 16 -5.90 20.15 -2.97
CA THR A 16 -6.28 18.82 -3.46
C THR A 16 -5.07 17.88 -3.55
N PHE A 17 -3.94 18.35 -4.09
CA PHE A 17 -2.71 17.55 -4.18
C PHE A 17 -2.21 17.09 -2.80
N ARG A 18 -2.20 18.00 -1.81
CA ARG A 18 -1.81 17.66 -0.42
C ARG A 18 -2.76 16.65 0.20
N GLU A 19 -4.06 16.78 -0.02
CA GLU A 19 -5.04 15.84 0.52
C GLU A 19 -4.89 14.44 -0.06
N VAL A 20 -4.66 14.34 -1.38
CA VAL A 20 -4.41 13.04 -2.02
C VAL A 20 -3.10 12.44 -1.51
N GLN A 21 -2.02 13.21 -1.46
CA GLN A 21 -0.74 12.74 -0.92
C GLN A 21 -0.87 12.28 0.54
N LYS A 22 -1.66 12.98 1.36
CA LYS A 22 -1.93 12.59 2.75
C LYS A 22 -2.65 11.25 2.83
N LYS A 23 -3.62 11.00 1.95
CA LYS A 23 -4.35 9.72 1.88
C LYS A 23 -3.44 8.58 1.41
N ASP A 24 -2.62 8.82 0.39
CA ASP A 24 -1.64 7.85 -0.11
C ASP A 24 -0.61 7.48 0.96
N ASN A 25 -0.03 8.48 1.63
CA ASN A 25 0.92 8.25 2.73
C ASN A 25 0.28 7.48 3.90
N LYS A 26 -1.00 7.74 4.19
CA LYS A 26 -1.74 6.98 5.21
C LYS A 26 -1.98 5.53 4.78
N ALA A 27 -2.32 5.28 3.51
CA ALA A 27 -2.45 3.93 2.99
C ALA A 27 -1.12 3.16 3.05
N ILE A 28 -0.01 3.80 2.66
CA ILE A 28 1.35 3.23 2.75
C ILE A 28 1.71 2.91 4.21
N PHE A 29 1.46 3.86 5.12
CA PHE A 29 1.70 3.65 6.55
C PHE A 29 0.91 2.45 7.09
N LEU A 30 -0.36 2.33 6.72
CA LEU A 30 -1.18 1.19 7.13
C LEU A 30 -0.67 -0.12 6.55
N ILE A 31 -0.24 -0.16 5.28
CA ILE A 31 0.40 -1.35 4.70
C ILE A 31 1.67 -1.71 5.49
N HIS A 32 2.54 -0.74 5.79
CA HIS A 32 3.74 -1.00 6.59
C HIS A 32 3.41 -1.45 8.02
N GLN A 33 2.33 -0.96 8.65
CA GLN A 33 1.89 -1.42 9.97
C GLN A 33 1.23 -2.79 9.93
N CYS A 34 0.53 -3.10 8.84
CA CYS A 34 -0.11 -4.39 8.65
C CYS A 34 0.88 -5.50 8.35
N VAL A 35 2.14 -5.20 8.02
CA VAL A 35 3.16 -6.19 7.70
C VAL A 35 4.28 -6.14 8.76
N ASP A 36 4.40 -7.18 9.58
CA ASP A 36 5.49 -7.38 10.54
C ASP A 36 6.79 -7.37 9.74
N ALA A 37 7.84 -6.73 10.25
CA ALA A 37 9.12 -6.59 9.54
C ALA A 37 9.64 -7.94 9.00
N LYS A 38 9.39 -9.04 9.74
CA LYS A 38 9.76 -10.41 9.32
C LYS A 38 8.92 -10.95 8.16
N VAL A 39 7.68 -10.49 8.00
CA VAL A 39 6.80 -10.89 6.89
C VAL A 39 7.12 -10.05 5.66
N PHE A 40 7.40 -8.77 5.85
CA PHE A 40 7.79 -7.86 4.78
C PHE A 40 9.10 -8.31 4.12
N GLU A 41 10.10 -8.68 4.93
CA GLU A 41 11.38 -9.20 4.42
C GLU A 41 11.17 -10.46 3.57
N LYS A 42 10.31 -11.39 4.00
CA LYS A 42 9.98 -12.61 3.22
C LYS A 42 9.25 -12.29 1.91
N ILE A 43 8.36 -11.30 1.92
CA ILE A 43 7.69 -10.82 0.70
C ILE A 43 8.70 -10.15 -0.24
N ALA A 44 9.64 -9.36 0.29
CA ALA A 44 10.67 -8.68 -0.51
C ALA A 44 11.63 -9.66 -1.22
N TYR A 45 11.89 -10.83 -0.61
CA TYR A 45 12.68 -11.89 -1.24
C TYR A 45 11.90 -12.79 -2.21
N SER A 46 10.58 -12.61 -2.31
CA SER A 46 9.76 -13.42 -3.22
C SER A 46 9.87 -12.89 -4.66
N THR A 47 10.06 -13.80 -5.61
CA THR A 47 10.27 -13.47 -7.02
C THR A 47 8.98 -13.44 -7.83
N THR A 48 7.88 -13.96 -7.27
CA THR A 48 6.57 -13.98 -7.94
C THR A 48 5.49 -13.41 -7.05
N PHE A 49 4.49 -12.77 -7.68
CA PHE A 49 3.32 -12.25 -6.99
C PHE A 49 2.59 -13.33 -6.18
N LYS A 50 2.53 -14.56 -6.71
CA LYS A 50 1.90 -15.69 -6.04
C LYS A 50 2.62 -16.04 -4.73
N ASP A 51 3.95 -16.05 -4.74
CA ASP A 51 4.75 -16.35 -3.55
C ASP A 51 4.61 -15.24 -2.49
N SER A 52 4.62 -13.96 -2.92
CA SER A 52 4.33 -12.82 -2.03
C SER A 52 2.96 -12.97 -1.35
N TRP A 53 1.94 -13.34 -2.13
CA TRP A 53 0.56 -13.51 -1.66
C TRP A 53 0.41 -14.70 -0.71
N ASP A 54 0.99 -15.86 -1.04
CA ASP A 54 0.98 -17.05 -0.17
C ASP A 54 1.68 -16.77 1.18
N ILE A 55 2.77 -15.99 1.19
CA ILE A 55 3.47 -15.56 2.41
C ILE A 55 2.59 -14.64 3.26
N LEU A 56 1.92 -13.66 2.64
CA LEU A 56 1.00 -12.76 3.32
C LEU A 56 -0.15 -13.54 3.94
N GLN A 57 -0.74 -14.46 3.17
CA GLN A 57 -1.85 -15.31 3.59
C GLN A 57 -1.44 -16.24 4.74
N LYS A 58 -0.23 -16.81 4.72
CA LYS A 58 0.26 -17.65 5.82
C LYS A 58 0.60 -16.86 7.08
N SER A 59 1.04 -15.61 6.93
CA SER A 59 1.48 -14.78 8.05
C SER A 59 0.33 -14.11 8.80
N TYR A 60 -0.77 -13.81 8.10
CA TYR A 60 -1.95 -13.15 8.66
C TYR A 60 -3.20 -14.03 8.70
N GLY A 61 -3.22 -15.11 7.92
CA GLY A 61 -4.34 -16.05 7.82
C GLY A 61 -4.20 -17.24 8.75
N GLY A 62 -4.10 -16.99 10.05
CA GLY A 62 -4.59 -17.95 11.04
C GLY A 62 -6.11 -17.95 11.01
N ASP A 63 -6.71 -18.91 10.30
CA ASP A 63 -8.15 -19.26 10.22
C ASP A 63 -9.19 -18.20 9.77
N ALA A 64 -8.84 -16.93 9.62
CA ALA A 64 -9.82 -15.91 9.20
C ALA A 64 -9.80 -15.70 7.68
N LYS A 65 -10.91 -16.10 7.03
CA LYS A 65 -11.31 -15.80 5.64
C LYS A 65 -10.78 -14.44 5.14
N VAL A 66 -9.66 -14.45 4.42
CA VAL A 66 -9.19 -13.29 3.66
C VAL A 66 -10.12 -13.15 2.45
N LYS A 67 -10.88 -12.04 2.39
CA LYS A 67 -11.73 -11.75 1.22
C LYS A 67 -10.81 -11.35 0.07
N GLU A 68 -10.87 -12.12 -1.01
CA GLU A 68 -10.24 -11.79 -2.29
C GLU A 68 -10.79 -10.44 -2.76
N VAL A 69 -9.94 -9.40 -2.74
CA VAL A 69 -10.25 -8.12 -3.36
C VAL A 69 -9.81 -8.23 -4.82
N LYS A 70 -10.76 -8.32 -5.74
CA LYS A 70 -10.49 -8.18 -7.17
C LYS A 70 -10.20 -6.70 -7.45
N LEU A 71 -8.98 -6.43 -7.91
CA LEU A 71 -8.55 -5.14 -8.45
C LEU A 71 -8.89 -5.05 -9.95
#